data_AF-D8SNL7-F1
#
_entry.id   AF-D8SNL7-F1
#
_cell.length_a   1.000
_cell.length_b   1.000
_cell.length_c   1.000
_cell.angle_alpha   90.00
_cell.angle_beta   90.00
_cell.angle_gamma   90.00
#
_symmetry.space_group_name_H-M   'P 1'
#
loop_
_entity.id
_entity.type
_entity.pdbx_description
1 polymer ?
#
loop_
_entity_poly.entity_id
_entity_poly.type
_entity_poly.pdbx_seq_one_letter_code
_entity_poly.pdbx_strand_id
1 'polypeptide(L)'
;EDSMGIFRDMELEGDCAPDAIFFLSILNASRQQGLVDQASHFFTLMSAEHGILPWQEHYNAMVDTLGRAGRIAAAEELINNMPFESQVATWGSLLTSCKRF
;
A
#
# COMPACT_ATOMS: atom_id res chain seq x y z
N GLU A 1 -1.30 17.31 9.39
CA GLU A 1 -2.44 16.39 9.61
C GLU A 1 -2.06 15.10 8.92
N ASP A 2 -1.83 14.06 9.70
CA ASP A 2 -1.28 12.80 9.18
C ASP A 2 -2.44 11.94 8.67
N SER A 3 -2.21 11.07 7.68
CA SER A 3 -3.25 10.17 7.13
C SER A 3 -4.06 9.41 8.20
N MET A 4 -3.47 9.14 9.37
CA MET A 4 -4.16 8.49 10.49
C MET A 4 -5.18 9.39 11.20
N GLY A 5 -4.94 10.69 11.27
CA GLY A 5 -5.89 11.65 11.84
C GLY A 5 -7.15 11.73 10.98
N ILE A 6 -6.95 11.95 9.68
CA ILE A 6 -8.05 12.01 8.70
C ILE A 6 -8.84 10.70 8.68
N PHE A 7 -8.16 9.55 8.73
CA PHE A 7 -8.84 8.24 8.80
C PHE A 7 -9.71 8.10 10.05
N ARG A 8 -9.15 8.46 11.22
CA ARG A 8 -9.86 8.36 12.49
C ARG A 8 -11.08 9.28 12.52
N ASP A 9 -10.94 10.50 12.01
CA ASP A 9 -12.04 11.44 11.93
C ASP A 9 -13.13 10.94 10.97
N MET A 10 -12.75 10.33 9.83
CA MET A 10 -13.70 9.66 8.93
C MET A 10 -14.47 8.52 9.60
N GLU A 11 -13.77 7.66 10.37
CA GLU A 11 -14.42 6.55 11.10
C GLU A 11 -15.35 7.06 12.22
N LEU A 12 -14.98 8.15 12.89
CA LEU A 12 -15.77 8.73 13.98
C LEU A 12 -17.01 9.47 13.50
N GLU A 13 -16.92 10.15 12.35
CA GLU A 13 -18.06 10.88 11.77
C GLU A 13 -19.12 9.94 11.18
N GLY A 14 -18.75 8.71 10.79
CA GLY A 14 -19.68 7.65 10.38
C GLY A 14 -20.43 7.89 9.06
N ASP A 15 -20.40 9.11 8.52
CA ASP A 15 -21.06 9.51 7.27
C ASP A 15 -20.19 9.33 6.01
N CYS A 16 -18.88 9.09 6.18
CA CYS A 16 -17.92 8.88 5.09
C CYS A 16 -17.16 7.56 5.26
N ALA A 17 -17.55 6.53 4.51
CA ALA A 17 -16.84 5.25 4.50
C ALA A 17 -15.54 5.34 3.68
N PRO A 18 -14.42 4.79 4.17
CA PRO A 18 -13.19 4.63 3.38
C PRO A 18 -13.45 3.87 2.09
N ASP A 19 -12.89 4.36 0.98
CA ASP A 19 -12.95 3.70 -0.32
C ASP A 19 -11.54 3.31 -0.81
N ALA A 20 -11.46 2.63 -1.95
CA ALA A 20 -10.17 2.22 -2.53
C ALA A 20 -9.26 3.43 -2.83
N ILE A 21 -9.80 4.58 -3.23
CA ILE A 21 -9.02 5.78 -3.55
C ILE A 21 -8.40 6.37 -2.28
N PHE A 22 -9.14 6.36 -1.18
CA PHE A 22 -8.67 6.77 0.13
C PHE A 22 -7.49 5.91 0.60
N PHE A 23 -7.63 4.57 0.55
CA PHE A 23 -6.53 3.67 0.91
C PHE A 23 -5.30 3.86 0.02
N LEU A 24 -5.49 4.01 -1.30
CA LEU A 24 -4.39 4.30 -2.22
C LEU A 24 -3.67 5.62 -1.88
N SER A 25 -4.42 6.65 -1.47
CA SER A 25 -3.88 7.93 -1.01
C SER A 25 -2.97 7.76 0.21
N ILE A 26 -3.43 6.98 1.20
CA ILE A 26 -2.63 6.66 2.39
C ILE A 26 -1.36 5.89 2.01
N LEU A 27 -1.49 4.82 1.21
CA LEU A 27 -0.34 4.02 0.79
C LEU A 27 0.71 4.87 0.07
N ASN A 28 0.27 5.79 -0.80
CA ASN A 28 1.18 6.73 -1.46
C ASN A 28 1.86 7.69 -0.49
N ALA A 29 1.14 8.21 0.52
CA ALA A 29 1.73 9.06 1.54
C ALA A 29 2.77 8.32 2.38
N SER A 30 2.45 7.09 2.84
CA SER A 30 3.37 6.24 3.58
C SER A 30 4.59 5.85 2.76
N ARG A 31 4.42 5.59 1.46
CA ARG A 31 5.50 5.32 0.49
C ARG A 31 6.51 6.44 0.39
N GLN A 32 6.06 7.70 0.32
CA GLN A 32 6.97 8.86 0.25
C GLN A 32 7.74 9.07 1.57
N GLN A 33 7.15 8.70 2.70
CA GLN A 33 7.73 8.86 4.03
C GLN A 33 8.53 7.63 4.50
N GLY A 34 8.52 6.53 3.74
CA GLY A 34 9.18 5.28 4.12
C GLY A 34 8.51 4.55 5.29
N LEU A 35 7.23 4.82 5.56
CA LEU A 35 6.48 4.28 6.70
C LEU A 35 5.90 2.90 6.37
N VAL A 36 6.75 1.87 6.39
CA VAL A 36 6.39 0.49 6.00
C VAL A 36 5.28 -0.10 6.86
N ASP A 37 5.35 0.09 8.18
CA ASP A 37 4.38 -0.50 9.11
C ASP A 37 2.99 0.11 8.91
N GLN A 38 2.93 1.43 8.70
CA GLN A 38 1.69 2.13 8.39
C GLN A 38 1.11 1.64 7.07
N ALA A 39 1.92 1.58 6.00
CA ALA A 39 1.46 1.11 4.70
C ALA A 39 0.92 -0.32 4.79
N SER A 40 1.62 -1.22 5.50
CA SER A 40 1.21 -2.61 5.70
C SER A 40 -0.10 -2.73 6.49
N HIS A 41 -0.27 -1.89 7.51
CA HIS A 41 -1.50 -1.82 8.30
C HIS A 41 -2.69 -1.44 7.43
N PHE A 42 -2.62 -0.33 6.70
CA PHE A 42 -3.73 0.14 5.85
C PHE A 42 -4.01 -0.79 4.66
N PHE A 43 -2.98 -1.41 4.08
CA PHE A 43 -3.14 -2.42 3.03
C PHE A 43 -3.88 -3.67 3.53
N THR A 44 -3.70 -4.05 4.80
CA THR A 44 -4.43 -5.17 5.39
C THR A 44 -5.85 -4.75 5.78
N LEU A 45 -5.97 -3.56 6.40
CA LEU A 45 -7.23 -3.00 6.91
C LEU A 45 -8.29 -2.87 5.81
N MET A 46 -7.89 -2.43 4.61
CA MET A 46 -8.83 -2.26 3.49
C MET A 46 -9.62 -3.53 3.18
N SER A 47 -8.98 -4.70 3.23
CA SER A 47 -9.64 -5.98 2.94
C SER A 47 -10.24 -6.62 4.17
N ALA A 48 -9.55 -6.58 5.31
CA ALA A 48 -9.96 -7.27 6.52
C ALA A 48 -11.19 -6.64 7.18
N GLU A 49 -11.27 -5.30 7.20
CA GLU A 49 -12.32 -4.57 7.93
C GLU A 49 -13.29 -3.84 7.00
N HIS A 50 -12.83 -3.34 5.85
CA HIS A 50 -13.68 -2.62 4.90
C HIS A 50 -14.14 -3.45 3.70
N GLY A 51 -13.66 -4.70 3.54
CA GLY A 51 -14.04 -5.58 2.43
C GLY A 51 -13.62 -5.09 1.04
N ILE A 52 -12.67 -4.15 0.98
CA ILE A 52 -12.16 -3.56 -0.25
C ILE A 52 -10.97 -4.38 -0.73
N LEU A 53 -11.09 -4.91 -1.94
CA LEU A 53 -10.02 -5.71 -2.56
C LEU A 53 -8.92 -4.78 -3.11
N PRO A 54 -7.63 -5.08 -2.86
CA PRO A 54 -6.55 -4.26 -3.39
C PRO A 54 -6.43 -4.47 -4.90
N TRP A 55 -6.32 -3.36 -5.63
CA TRP A 55 -6.04 -3.34 -7.07
C TRP A 55 -4.58 -3.06 -7.36
N GLN A 56 -4.22 -3.12 -8.64
CA GLN A 56 -2.85 -3.02 -9.14
C GLN A 56 -2.06 -1.84 -8.54
N GLU A 57 -2.68 -0.68 -8.40
CA GLU A 57 -2.06 0.53 -7.85
C GLU A 57 -1.68 0.38 -6.37
N HIS A 58 -2.50 -0.31 -5.59
CA HIS A 58 -2.24 -0.57 -4.17
C HIS A 58 -1.04 -1.50 -4.00
N TYR A 59 -1.00 -2.56 -4.80
CA TYR A 59 0.12 -3.49 -4.84
C TYR A 59 1.42 -2.81 -5.28
N ASN A 60 1.38 -1.98 -6.33
CA ASN A 60 2.55 -1.22 -6.78
C ASN A 60 3.08 -0.29 -5.68
N ALA A 61 2.19 0.41 -4.97
CA ALA A 61 2.57 1.28 -3.86
C ALA A 61 3.24 0.50 -2.73
N MET A 62 2.72 -0.69 -2.38
CA MET A 62 3.31 -1.56 -1.36
C MET A 62 4.65 -2.15 -1.79
N VAL A 63 4.78 -2.60 -3.05
CA VAL A 63 6.04 -3.13 -3.60
C VAL A 63 7.14 -2.06 -3.61
N ASP A 64 6.84 -0.81 -4.02
CA ASP A 64 7.79 0.31 -3.95
C ASP A 64 8.18 0.62 -2.50
N THR A 65 7.21 0.62 -1.58
CA THR A 65 7.45 0.86 -0.14
C THR A 65 8.38 -0.20 0.46
N LEU A 66 8.10 -1.48 0.21
CA LEU A 66 8.91 -2.61 0.70
C LEU A 66 10.30 -2.64 0.06
N GLY A 67 10.37 -2.43 -1.27
CA GLY A 67 11.62 -2.42 -2.02
C GLY A 67 12.57 -1.32 -1.54
N ARG A 68 12.06 -0.10 -1.31
CA ARG A 68 12.87 1.03 -0.80
C ARG A 68 13.31 0.85 0.65
N ALA A 69 12.58 0.06 1.43
CA ALA A 69 12.98 -0.30 2.78
C ALA A 69 13.97 -1.48 2.84
N GLY A 70 14.40 -2.01 1.68
CA GLY A 70 15.27 -3.19 1.60
C GLY A 70 14.57 -4.51 1.95
N ARG A 71 13.25 -4.52 2.09
CA ARG A 71 12.45 -5.72 2.41
C ARG A 71 12.11 -6.51 1.14
N ILE A 72 13.15 -6.91 0.40
CA ILE A 72 13.02 -7.47 -0.96
C ILE A 72 12.22 -8.76 -0.98
N ALA A 73 12.47 -9.67 -0.03
CA ALA A 73 11.73 -10.93 0.06
C ALA A 73 10.22 -10.71 0.27
N ALA A 74 9.84 -9.74 1.11
CA ALA A 74 8.44 -9.41 1.34
C ALA A 74 7.80 -8.74 0.10
N ALA A 75 8.57 -7.93 -0.64
CA ALA A 75 8.09 -7.33 -1.88
C ALA A 75 7.86 -8.41 -2.96
N GLU A 76 8.76 -9.38 -3.08
CA GLU A 76 8.62 -10.52 -4.00
C GLU A 76 7.44 -11.42 -3.63
N GLU A 77 7.30 -11.76 -2.35
CA GLU A 77 6.15 -12.52 -1.85
C GLU A 77 4.82 -11.82 -2.17
N LEU A 78 4.76 -10.49 -2.00
CA LEU A 78 3.58 -9.72 -2.34
C LEU A 78 3.26 -9.74 -3.84
N ILE A 79 4.27 -9.78 -4.71
CA ILE A 79 4.08 -9.92 -6.16
C ILE A 79 3.54 -11.31 -6.49
N ASN A 80 4.09 -12.35 -5.88
CA ASN A 80 3.68 -13.74 -6.13
C ASN A 80 2.25 -14.03 -5.62
N ASN A 81 1.79 -13.30 -4.60
CA ASN A 81 0.46 -13.44 -4.03
C ASN A 81 -0.60 -12.55 -4.71
N MET A 82 -0.27 -11.83 -5.79
CA MET A 82 -1.27 -11.04 -6.50
C MET A 82 -2.36 -11.94 -7.11
N PRO A 83 -3.66 -11.60 -6.94
CA PRO A 83 -4.75 -12.37 -7.53
C PRO A 83 -4.89 -12.18 -9.05
N PHE A 84 -4.00 -11.39 -9.66
CA PHE A 84 -3.94 -11.08 -11.08
C PHE A 84 -2.49 -11.13 -11.56
N GLU A 85 -2.29 -11.29 -12.87
CA GLU A 85 -0.96 -11.37 -13.46
C GLU A 85 -0.16 -10.10 -13.18
N SER A 86 0.97 -10.25 -12.48
CA SER A 86 1.85 -9.13 -12.16
C SER A 86 2.38 -8.51 -13.45
N GLN A 87 2.09 -7.23 -13.70
CA GLN A 87 2.60 -6.57 -14.90
C GLN A 87 4.10 -6.31 -14.80
N VAL A 88 4.79 -6.21 -15.95
CA VAL A 88 6.22 -5.85 -16.05
C VAL A 88 6.55 -4.58 -15.25
N ALA A 89 5.60 -3.63 -15.16
CA ALA A 89 5.73 -2.41 -14.37
C ALA A 89 5.95 -2.67 -12.87
N THR A 90 5.34 -3.71 -12.30
CA THR A 90 5.46 -4.07 -10.89
C THR A 90 6.86 -4.60 -10.56
N TRP A 91 7.39 -5.50 -11.39
CA TRP A 91 8.77 -5.95 -11.31
C TRP A 91 9.78 -4.80 -11.58
N GLY A 92 9.44 -3.89 -12.49
CA GLY A 92 10.18 -2.65 -12.71
C GLY A 92 10.21 -1.75 -11.47
N SER A 93 9.10 -1.65 -10.73
CA SER A 93 9.03 -0.94 -9.46
C SER A 93 9.96 -1.57 -8.43
N LEU A 94 9.97 -2.89 -8.29
CA LEU A 94 10.91 -3.60 -7.41
C LEU A 94 12.37 -3.31 -7.79
N LEU A 95 12.73 -3.48 -9.08
CA LEU A 95 14.10 -3.27 -9.57
C LEU A 95 14.57 -1.82 -9.39
N THR A 96 13.70 -0.84 -9.61
CA THR A 96 14.04 0.58 -9.41
C THR A 96 14.16 0.95 -7.94
N SER A 97 13.33 0.35 -7.09
CA SER A 97 13.40 0.50 -5.63
C SER A 97 14.72 -0.04 -5.06
N CYS A 98 15.18 -1.19 -5.58
CA CYS A 98 16.43 -1.83 -5.14
C CYS A 98 17.69 -1.07 -5.57
N LYS A 99 17.64 -0.31 -6.68
CA LYS A 99 18.79 0.43 -7.23
C LYS A 99 19.16 1.71 -6.48
N ARG A 100 18.39 2.09 -5.46
CA ARG A 100 18.66 3.27 -4.62
C ARG A 100 19.54 2.96 -3.39
N PHE A 101 20.13 1.77 -3.33
CA PHE A 101 21.16 1.38 -2.35
C PHE A 101 22.54 1.35 -2.99
#